data_AF-A0A3Q9I2B4-F1
#
_entry.id   AF-A0A3Q9I2B4-F1
#
_cell.length_a   1.000
_cell.length_b   1.000
_cell.length_c   1.000
_cell.angle_alpha   90.00
_cell.angle_beta   90.00
_cell.angle_gamma   90.00
#
_symmetry.space_group_name_H-M   'P 1'
#
loop_
_entity.id
_entity.type
_entity.pdbx_description
1 polymer ?
#
loop_
_entity_poly.entity_id
_entity_poly.type
_entity_poly.pdbx_seq_one_letter_code
_entity_poly.pdbx_strand_id
1 'polypeptide(L)'
;MGISIWQLLIILAIVLVLFGAKRLKNVGSDLGGAIKGFKKAVSEDENKDKDEKVAEQKLEKKDGENVFDVKAEEKAEEKKDEPKA
;
A
#
# COMPACT_ATOMS: atom_id res chain seq x y z
N MET A 1 23.53 14.04 23.16
CA MET A 1 22.18 14.35 22.64
C MET A 1 22.00 13.52 21.38
N GLY A 2 21.36 12.37 21.50
CA GLY A 2 21.23 11.41 20.40
C GLY A 2 20.05 11.74 19.47
N ILE A 3 20.05 11.12 18.30
CA ILE A 3 18.90 11.15 17.38
C ILE A 3 17.75 10.43 18.08
N SER A 4 16.76 11.17 18.57
CA SER A 4 15.54 10.57 19.11
C SER A 4 14.54 10.31 17.99
N ILE A 5 13.77 9.24 18.16
CA ILE A 5 12.73 8.79 17.22
C ILE A 5 11.71 9.92 16.97
N TRP A 6 11.44 10.74 17.97
CA TRP A 6 10.55 11.90 17.88
C TRP A 6 11.02 12.97 16.88
N GLN A 7 12.33 13.25 16.80
CA GLN A 7 12.87 14.19 15.82
C GLN A 7 12.77 13.62 14.40
N LEU A 8 13.00 12.31 14.23
CA LEU A 8 12.87 11.66 12.91
C LEU A 8 11.42 11.72 12.39
N LEU A 9 10.41 11.55 13.24
CA LEU A 9 9.01 11.69 12.83
C LEU A 9 8.66 13.11 12.38
N ILE A 10 9.18 14.13 13.08
CA ILE A 10 8.96 15.54 12.69
C ILE A 10 9.60 15.82 11.33
N ILE A 11 10.83 15.37 11.10
CA ILE A 11 11.52 15.54 9.82
C ILE A 11 10.76 14.80 8.71
N LEU A 12 10.32 13.58 8.97
CA LEU A 12 9.53 12.79 8.02
C LEU A 12 8.23 13.50 7.63
N ALA A 13 7.53 14.12 8.60
CA ALA A 13 6.31 14.88 8.35
C ALA A 13 6.57 16.07 7.41
N ILE A 14 7.67 16.80 7.61
CA ILE A 14 8.05 17.92 6.73
C ILE A 14 8.33 17.43 5.31
N VAL A 15 9.11 16.35 5.17
CA VAL A 15 9.40 15.73 3.86
C VAL A 15 8.11 15.29 3.15
N LEU A 16 7.18 14.68 3.88
CA LEU A 16 5.87 14.29 3.34
C LEU A 16 5.05 15.47 2.83
N VAL A 17 5.10 16.61 3.50
CA VAL A 17 4.39 17.84 3.08
C VAL A 17 5.05 18.43 1.83
N LEU A 18 6.39 18.48 1.77
CA LEU A 18 7.13 19.05 0.64
C LEU A 18 7.01 18.21 -0.63
N PHE A 19 7.18 16.89 -0.49
CA PHE A 19 7.15 15.97 -1.63
C PHE A 19 5.74 15.48 -1.96
N GLY A 20 4.82 15.54 -0.99
CA GLY A 20 3.49 14.96 -1.06
C GLY A 20 3.50 13.44 -0.94
N ALA A 21 2.47 12.88 -0.28
CA ALA A 21 2.34 11.44 -0.08
C ALA A 21 2.28 10.63 -1.40
N LYS A 22 1.79 11.25 -2.49
CA LYS A 22 1.65 10.58 -3.80
C LYS A 22 3.00 10.28 -4.46
N ARG A 23 3.97 11.19 -4.34
CA ARG A 23 5.35 10.97 -4.83
C ARG A 23 6.06 9.95 -3.96
N LEU A 24 5.96 10.08 -2.63
CA LEU A 24 6.59 9.14 -1.72
C LEU A 24 6.02 7.72 -1.85
N LYS A 25 4.73 7.56 -2.15
CA LYS A 25 4.12 6.25 -2.42
C LYS A 25 4.70 5.61 -3.68
N ASN A 26 4.79 6.34 -4.79
CA ASN A 26 5.32 5.78 -6.04
C ASN A 26 6.79 5.35 -5.87
N VAL A 27 7.64 6.26 -5.35
CA VAL A 27 9.06 5.97 -5.15
C VAL A 27 9.29 4.94 -4.03
N GLY A 28 8.47 5.00 -2.97
CA GLY A 28 8.53 4.08 -1.85
C GLY A 28 8.04 2.66 -2.19
N SER A 29 7.13 2.50 -3.15
CA SER A 29 6.74 1.18 -3.66
C SER A 29 7.90 0.52 -4.41
N ASP A 30 8.60 1.27 -5.26
CA ASP A 30 9.73 0.75 -6.05
C ASP A 30 10.93 0.41 -5.14
N LEU A 31 11.31 1.35 -4.26
CA LEU A 31 12.39 1.13 -3.30
C LEU A 31 12.03 0.09 -2.24
N GLY A 32 10.77 0.08 -1.78
CA GLY A 32 10.27 -0.89 -0.81
C GLY A 32 10.25 -2.31 -1.36
N GLY A 33 9.93 -2.47 -2.65
CA GLY A 33 10.03 -3.76 -3.34
C GLY A 33 11.46 -4.29 -3.38
N ALA A 34 12.42 -3.43 -3.77
CA ALA A 34 13.84 -3.78 -3.81
C ALA A 34 14.39 -4.15 -2.42
N ILE A 35 14.09 -3.34 -1.39
CA ILE A 35 14.53 -3.59 -0.01
C ILE A 35 13.88 -4.85 0.55
N LYS A 36 12.63 -5.15 0.21
CA LYS A 36 11.94 -6.39 0.63
C LYS A 36 12.62 -7.64 0.06
N GLY A 37 13.01 -7.60 -1.21
CA GLY A 37 13.79 -8.67 -1.85
C GLY A 37 15.16 -8.86 -1.19
N PHE A 38 15.86 -7.75 -0.93
CA PHE A 38 17.15 -7.78 -0.23
C PHE A 38 17.05 -8.36 1.18
N LYS A 39 16.09 -7.89 2.00
CA LYS A 39 15.86 -8.43 3.34
C LYS A 39 15.51 -9.91 3.30
N LYS A 40 14.73 -10.35 2.31
CA LYS A 40 14.37 -11.77 2.16
C LYS A 40 15.59 -12.62 1.81
N ALA A 41 16.41 -12.18 0.87
CA ALA A 41 17.64 -12.88 0.50
C ALA A 41 18.62 -12.97 1.67
N VAL A 42 18.84 -11.87 2.40
CA VAL A 42 19.70 -11.85 3.59
C VAL A 42 19.14 -12.75 4.70
N SER A 43 17.83 -12.69 4.97
CA SER A 43 17.21 -13.54 6.00
C SER A 43 17.11 -15.03 5.59
N GLU A 44 17.05 -15.35 4.30
CA GLU A 44 17.13 -16.74 3.79
C GLU A 44 18.56 -17.28 3.89
N ASP A 45 19.57 -16.45 3.65
CA ASP A 45 20.98 -16.82 3.84
C ASP A 45 21.29 -17.07 5.33
N GLU A 46 20.81 -16.19 6.23
CA GLU A 46 20.95 -16.37 7.68
C GLU A 46 20.14 -17.56 8.25
N ASN A 47 19.07 -18.01 7.56
CA ASN A 47 18.30 -19.20 7.96
C ASN A 47 18.82 -20.50 7.34
N LYS A 48 19.58 -20.47 6.24
CA LYS A 48 20.22 -21.66 5.67
C LYS A 48 21.27 -22.27 6.61
N ASP A 49 21.82 -21.49 7.52
CA ASP A 49 22.69 -21.99 8.59
C ASP A 49 21.93 -22.54 9.81
N LYS A 50 20.58 -22.44 9.87
CA LYS A 50 19.83 -22.77 11.09
C LYS A 50 18.67 -23.75 10.97
N ASP A 51 17.93 -23.89 9.86
CA ASP A 51 16.79 -24.82 9.89
C ASP A 51 16.24 -25.22 8.51
N GLU A 52 16.33 -26.52 8.19
CA GLU A 52 15.70 -27.20 7.06
C GLU A 52 14.16 -27.38 7.24
N LYS A 53 13.48 -26.63 8.11
CA LYS A 53 12.04 -26.82 8.39
C LYS A 53 11.21 -25.54 8.50
N VAL A 54 11.14 -24.68 7.48
CA VAL A 54 10.00 -23.73 7.34
C VAL A 54 9.66 -23.47 5.87
N ALA A 55 9.49 -24.53 5.08
CA ALA A 55 9.00 -24.43 3.70
C ALA A 55 7.46 -24.36 3.64
N GLU A 56 6.82 -23.53 4.46
CA GLU A 56 5.39 -23.25 4.31
C GLU A 56 5.03 -22.03 5.16
N GLN A 57 4.94 -20.86 4.54
CA GLN A 57 3.89 -19.86 4.78
C GLN A 57 4.23 -18.56 4.06
N LYS A 58 3.20 -18.02 3.40
CA LYS A 58 3.08 -16.65 2.86
C LYS A 58 3.44 -16.43 1.39
N LEU A 59 2.85 -17.28 0.54
CA LEU A 59 2.31 -16.87 -0.76
C LEU A 59 0.80 -16.67 -0.62
N GLU A 60 0.38 -15.66 0.15
CA GLU A 60 -1.00 -15.16 0.12
C GLU A 60 -1.03 -13.71 0.62
N LYS A 61 -1.22 -12.81 -0.35
CA LYS A 61 -2.06 -11.61 -0.23
C LYS A 61 -2.58 -11.30 -1.62
N LYS A 62 -3.60 -12.07 -1.98
CA LYS A 62 -4.68 -11.64 -2.86
C LYS A 62 -5.48 -10.64 -2.03
N ASP A 63 -5.22 -9.36 -2.22
CA ASP A 63 -6.10 -8.26 -1.78
C ASP A 63 -6.13 -7.23 -2.92
N GLY A 64 -6.57 -7.74 -4.08
CA GLY A 64 -7.09 -6.95 -5.19
C GLY A 64 -8.62 -7.03 -5.16
N GLU A 65 -9.22 -6.82 -3.99
CA GLU A 65 -10.65 -6.53 -3.84
C GLU A 65 -10.77 -5.06 -3.44
N ASN A 66 -10.71 -4.20 -4.45
CA ASN A 66 -11.42 -2.92 -4.41
C ASN A 66 -12.43 -2.97 -5.55
N VAL A 67 -13.36 -3.92 -5.46
CA VAL A 67 -14.71 -3.71 -6.00
C VAL A 67 -15.40 -2.82 -4.97
N PHE A 68 -15.17 -1.52 -5.08
CA PHE A 68 -16.03 -0.52 -4.47
C PHE A 68 -16.78 0.16 -5.61
N ASP A 69 -18.04 -0.21 -5.70
CA ASP A 69 -19.10 0.41 -6.47
C ASP A 69 -18.94 1.94 -6.55
N VAL A 70 -18.73 2.44 -7.77
CA VAL A 70 -19.23 3.77 -8.14
C VAL A 70 -20.44 3.53 -9.04
N LYS A 71 -21.54 3.12 -8.38
CA LYS A 71 -22.88 3.30 -8.93
C LYS A 71 -23.15 4.80 -8.93
N ALA A 72 -22.89 5.44 -10.06
CA ALA A 72 -23.40 6.77 -10.35
C ALA A 72 -24.93 6.68 -10.50
N GLU A 73 -25.64 6.64 -9.38
CA GLU A 73 -26.99 7.19 -9.28
C GLU A 73 -26.86 8.57 -8.62
N GLU A 74 -26.75 9.61 -9.44
CA GLU A 74 -27.29 10.91 -9.07
C GLU A 74 -28.66 11.04 -9.76
N LYS A 75 -29.67 11.16 -8.92
CA LYS A 75 -31.09 11.24 -9.23
C LYS A 75 -31.51 12.70 -9.04
N ALA A 76 -32.04 13.34 -10.08
CA ALA A 76 -33.13 14.33 -10.01
C ALA A 76 -33.46 14.82 -11.44
N GLU A 77 -34.60 14.39 -12.01
CA GLU A 77 -35.83 15.20 -12.24
C GLU A 77 -35.85 15.68 -13.72
N GLU A 78 -36.92 15.67 -14.51
CA GLU A 78 -38.37 15.76 -14.23
C GLU A 78 -39.20 15.29 -15.45
N LYS A 79 -40.15 14.38 -15.20
CA LYS A 79 -41.57 14.30 -15.64
C LYS A 79 -42.04 14.75 -17.05
N LYS A 80 -43.09 14.02 -17.49
CA LYS A 80 -44.10 14.24 -18.58
C LYS A 80 -43.83 13.38 -19.83
N ASP A 81 -44.72 12.57 -20.39
CA ASP A 81 -46.18 12.38 -20.24
C ASP A 81 -46.57 10.95 -20.68
N GLU A 82 -47.55 10.39 -19.96
CA GLU A 82 -48.62 9.47 -20.40
C GLU A 82 -48.35 8.21 -21.28
N PRO A 83 -48.71 6.99 -20.82
CA PRO A 83 -48.85 5.82 -21.68
C PRO A 83 -50.23 5.81 -22.34
N LYS A 84 -50.30 5.72 -23.66
CA LYS A 84 -51.52 5.28 -24.36
C LYS A 84 -51.21 4.12 -25.29
N ALA A 85 -52.13 3.17 -25.23
CA ALA A 85 -52.23 1.94 -26.01
C ALA A 85 -52.26 2.17 -27.52
#